data_AF-A0A3S5Y262-F1
#
_entry.id   AF-A0A3S5Y262-F1
#
_cell.length_a   1.000
_cell.length_b   1.000
_cell.length_c   1.000
_cell.angle_alpha   90.00
_cell.angle_beta   90.00
_cell.angle_gamma   90.00
#
_symmetry.space_group_name_H-M   'P 1'
#
loop_
_entity.id
_entity.type
_entity.pdbx_description
1 polymer ?
#
loop_
_entity_poly.entity_id
_entity_poly.type
_entity_poly.pdbx_seq_one_letter_code
_entity_poly.pdbx_strand_id
1 'polypeptide(L)'
;MGWIGSRTGRSLVVAFGMAAAVAVATPATASAAVVPGELVQIDWLATNGGERGIFRFAFPVTIDEIGVTGPGQTLSVGQHFGFQNWQNGYIGLEIERPTADGPLVARTVFSYFGPDIQYAGCGPINPGPGGMTCRGELFNFVPGKTYTLRVEQMGSNYWHGAIDDGTTGYPRSLGGIQIWNELRLARPFGYQSVGYYGASGSCAEVPRARVRLGTPTSVGPGSGFTGKPVLVAPRRPSLTCFGAVANDVVAVPDGVSVTVGRG
;
A
#
# COMPACT_ATOMS: atom_id res chain seq x y z
N MET A 1 -15.90 68.54 84.61
CA MET A 1 -14.48 68.14 84.74
C MET A 1 -14.44 66.68 85.16
N GLY A 2 -13.52 65.86 84.61
CA GLY A 2 -13.39 64.39 84.86
C GLY A 2 -14.39 63.55 84.03
N TRP A 3 -14.02 62.61 83.13
CA TRP A 3 -13.32 61.30 83.24
C TRP A 3 -14.09 60.28 84.11
N ILE A 4 -14.40 59.04 83.72
CA ILE A 4 -13.72 57.93 82.97
C ILE A 4 -14.75 57.26 81.99
N GLY A 5 -14.48 56.41 80.96
CA GLY A 5 -13.28 55.75 80.42
C GLY A 5 -13.56 54.83 79.19
N SER A 6 -12.78 53.75 79.01
CA SER A 6 -12.79 52.76 77.89
C SER A 6 -13.62 51.49 78.16
N ARG A 7 -14.46 50.94 77.27
CA ARG A 7 -14.22 50.30 75.93
C ARG A 7 -13.53 48.93 75.95
N THR A 8 -14.32 47.88 75.66
CA THR A 8 -13.92 46.48 75.42
C THR A 8 -13.37 46.27 74.00
N GLY A 9 -12.34 45.45 73.87
CA GLY A 9 -11.79 45.04 72.57
C GLY A 9 -12.49 43.83 71.95
N ARG A 10 -12.50 43.74 70.63
CA ARG A 10 -12.81 42.52 69.86
C ARG A 10 -11.78 42.35 68.75
N SER A 11 -11.15 41.19 68.70
CA SER A 11 -10.18 40.81 67.68
C SER A 11 -10.87 40.58 66.33
N LEU A 12 -10.24 41.05 65.25
CA LEU A 12 -10.59 40.70 63.86
C LEU A 12 -9.58 39.70 63.33
N VAL A 13 -10.06 38.55 62.87
CA VAL A 13 -9.24 37.55 62.15
C VAL A 13 -9.23 37.93 60.67
N VAL A 14 -8.03 38.08 60.10
CA VAL A 14 -7.86 38.34 58.66
C VAL A 14 -7.86 37.00 57.92
N ALA A 15 -8.89 36.78 57.10
CA ALA A 15 -8.94 35.64 56.20
C ALA A 15 -8.25 35.96 54.87
N PHE A 16 -7.11 35.33 54.60
CA PHE A 16 -6.47 35.37 53.29
C PHE A 16 -7.22 34.46 52.31
N GLY A 17 -7.82 35.04 51.28
CA GLY A 17 -8.42 34.28 50.17
C GLY A 17 -7.36 33.82 49.18
N MET A 18 -7.09 32.52 49.11
CA MET A 18 -6.36 31.92 47.97
C MET A 18 -7.34 31.66 46.83
N ALA A 19 -7.19 32.40 45.72
CA ALA A 19 -7.85 32.07 44.47
C ALA A 19 -7.12 30.88 43.82
N ALA A 20 -7.70 29.68 43.91
CA ALA A 20 -7.18 28.51 43.22
C ALA A 20 -7.42 28.66 41.70
N ALA A 21 -6.36 28.93 40.94
CA ALA A 21 -6.41 28.92 39.49
C ALA A 21 -6.61 27.48 38.99
N VAL A 22 -7.85 27.13 38.65
CA VAL A 22 -8.16 25.86 38.00
C VAL A 22 -7.58 25.89 36.59
N ALA A 23 -6.40 25.31 36.42
CA ALA A 23 -5.82 25.05 35.12
C ALA A 23 -6.73 24.07 34.37
N VAL A 24 -7.54 24.58 33.45
CA VAL A 24 -8.33 23.76 32.54
C VAL A 24 -7.36 23.08 31.59
N ALA A 25 -6.94 21.87 31.97
CA ALA A 25 -6.19 20.99 31.09
C ALA A 25 -7.09 20.66 29.89
N THR A 26 -6.89 21.36 28.78
CA THR A 26 -7.51 21.00 27.51
C THR A 26 -7.14 19.56 27.21
N PRO A 27 -8.11 18.63 27.05
CA PRO A 27 -7.78 17.26 26.74
C PRO A 27 -6.97 17.25 25.44
N ALA A 28 -5.75 16.72 25.48
CA ALA A 28 -4.98 16.50 24.28
C ALA A 28 -5.82 15.58 23.38
N THR A 29 -6.29 16.10 22.24
CA THR A 29 -6.99 15.28 21.25
C THR A 29 -6.00 14.27 20.72
N ALA A 30 -6.09 13.04 21.24
CA ALA A 30 -5.31 11.92 20.77
C ALA A 30 -5.66 11.71 19.29
N SER A 31 -4.77 12.15 18.40
CA SER A 31 -4.90 11.85 16.98
C SER A 31 -4.77 10.34 16.83
N ALA A 32 -5.87 9.68 16.50
CA ALA A 32 -5.87 8.25 16.27
C ALA A 32 -4.98 7.97 15.04
N ALA A 33 -3.96 7.13 15.22
CA ALA A 33 -3.09 6.75 14.12
C ALA A 33 -3.92 6.09 13.00
N VAL A 34 -3.80 6.62 11.79
CA VAL A 34 -4.52 6.15 10.61
C VAL A 34 -3.64 5.22 9.79
N VAL A 35 -4.23 4.16 9.23
CA VAL A 35 -3.61 3.38 8.15
C VAL A 35 -4.34 3.75 6.86
N PRO A 36 -3.69 4.48 5.92
CA PRO A 36 -4.36 4.98 4.72
C PRO A 36 -4.90 3.86 3.82
N GLY A 37 -4.20 2.74 3.74
CA GLY A 37 -4.53 1.61 2.85
C GLY A 37 -4.36 1.99 1.37
N GLU A 38 -5.14 1.34 0.51
CA GLU A 38 -5.18 1.63 -0.92
C GLU A 38 -5.94 2.93 -1.19
N LEU A 39 -5.21 3.94 -1.64
CA LEU A 39 -5.71 5.29 -1.89
C LEU A 39 -6.31 5.40 -3.29
N VAL A 40 -5.69 4.72 -4.26
CA VAL A 40 -6.16 4.61 -5.65
C VAL A 40 -6.07 3.15 -6.10
N GLN A 41 -7.13 2.66 -6.74
CA GLN A 41 -7.14 1.44 -7.56
C GLN A 41 -7.45 1.83 -9.02
N ILE A 42 -6.86 1.16 -10.01
CA ILE A 42 -7.14 1.34 -11.44
C ILE A 42 -7.53 0.00 -12.03
N ASP A 43 -8.79 -0.15 -12.46
CA ASP A 43 -9.27 -1.41 -13.04
C ASP A 43 -8.67 -1.66 -14.43
N TRP A 44 -8.38 -2.92 -14.74
CA TRP A 44 -7.91 -3.33 -16.07
C TRP A 44 -8.59 -4.60 -16.58
N LEU A 45 -8.74 -4.69 -17.91
CA LEU A 45 -9.36 -5.82 -18.61
C LEU A 45 -8.48 -6.30 -19.77
N ALA A 46 -7.96 -7.52 -19.65
CA ALA A 46 -7.16 -8.25 -20.63
C ALA A 46 -8.06 -8.91 -21.69
N THR A 47 -8.33 -8.19 -22.78
CA THR A 47 -9.24 -8.62 -23.86
C THR A 47 -8.83 -9.92 -24.57
N ASN A 48 -7.59 -10.37 -24.39
CA ASN A 48 -7.01 -11.57 -24.99
C ASN A 48 -7.22 -12.88 -24.20
N GLY A 49 -7.64 -12.83 -22.93
CA GLY A 49 -7.79 -14.05 -22.12
C GLY A 49 -9.12 -14.76 -22.35
N GLY A 50 -10.22 -14.01 -22.51
CA GLY A 50 -11.58 -14.56 -22.59
C GLY A 50 -11.88 -15.56 -21.45
N GLU A 51 -12.66 -16.59 -21.76
CA GLU A 51 -12.89 -17.72 -20.84
C GLU A 51 -11.67 -18.64 -20.67
N ARG A 52 -10.71 -18.59 -21.61
CA ARG A 52 -9.49 -19.41 -21.55
C ARG A 52 -8.52 -18.96 -20.46
N GLY A 53 -8.62 -17.71 -20.02
CA GLY A 53 -7.76 -17.14 -18.98
C GLY A 53 -6.40 -16.68 -19.50
N ILE A 54 -5.54 -16.27 -18.57
CA ILE A 54 -4.20 -15.74 -18.81
C ILE A 54 -3.19 -16.60 -18.06
N PHE A 55 -2.07 -16.97 -18.70
CA PHE A 55 -0.97 -17.67 -18.03
C PHE A 55 0.18 -16.73 -17.64
N ARG A 56 0.25 -15.53 -18.23
CA ARG A 56 1.26 -14.54 -17.89
C ARG A 56 0.74 -13.12 -17.92
N PHE A 57 1.13 -12.33 -16.93
CA PHE A 57 1.04 -10.87 -16.92
C PHE A 57 2.42 -10.22 -16.73
N ALA A 58 2.60 -9.03 -17.29
CA ALA A 58 3.70 -8.15 -16.95
C ALA A 58 3.17 -6.71 -16.79
N PHE A 59 3.50 -6.07 -15.67
CA PHE A 59 2.97 -4.78 -15.24
C PHE A 59 4.13 -3.78 -15.08
N PRO A 60 4.31 -2.83 -16.01
CA PRO A 60 5.30 -1.77 -15.87
C PRO A 60 4.85 -0.73 -14.83
N VAL A 61 5.71 -0.45 -13.86
CA VAL A 61 5.49 0.50 -12.77
C VAL A 61 6.69 1.43 -12.67
N THR A 62 6.45 2.73 -12.63
CA THR A 62 7.49 3.74 -12.34
C THR A 62 7.03 4.61 -11.19
N ILE A 63 7.90 4.88 -10.21
CA ILE A 63 7.60 5.80 -9.11
C ILE A 63 8.54 6.99 -9.28
N ASP A 64 8.01 8.09 -9.79
CA ASP A 64 8.77 9.30 -10.12
C ASP A 64 9.10 10.12 -8.87
N GLU A 65 8.22 10.08 -7.88
CA GLU A 65 8.31 10.86 -6.64
C GLU A 65 7.86 9.98 -5.46
N ILE A 66 8.63 9.99 -4.36
CA ILE A 66 8.28 9.26 -3.14
C ILE A 66 8.79 10.01 -1.91
N GLY A 67 7.87 10.44 -1.05
CA GLY A 67 8.13 11.28 0.10
C GLY A 67 8.35 10.54 1.43
N VAL A 68 8.60 9.23 1.41
CA VAL A 68 8.74 8.40 2.63
C VAL A 68 9.82 8.97 3.56
N THR A 69 9.39 9.40 4.76
CA THR A 69 10.22 10.15 5.72
C THR A 69 10.87 9.27 6.79
N GLY A 70 10.47 8.00 6.92
CA GLY A 70 11.08 7.09 7.89
C GLY A 70 10.51 5.67 7.92
N PRO A 71 10.92 4.87 8.92
CA PRO A 71 10.51 3.48 9.07
C PRO A 71 8.99 3.33 9.21
N GLY A 72 8.46 2.25 8.67
CA GLY A 72 7.03 1.92 8.76
C GLY A 72 6.12 2.70 7.80
N GLN A 73 6.58 3.78 7.16
CA GLN A 73 5.81 4.50 6.13
C GLN A 73 5.89 3.83 4.73
N THR A 74 5.74 2.50 4.68
CA THR A 74 5.91 1.72 3.44
C THR A 74 4.87 2.11 2.39
N LEU A 75 5.33 2.64 1.25
CA LEU A 75 4.52 2.79 0.04
C LEU A 75 4.39 1.42 -0.62
N SER A 76 3.17 1.04 -0.94
CA SER A 76 2.87 -0.16 -1.71
C SER A 76 2.30 0.21 -3.07
N VAL A 77 2.88 -0.35 -4.13
CA VAL A 77 2.42 -0.21 -5.51
C VAL A 77 2.32 -1.59 -6.14
N GLY A 78 1.12 -2.02 -6.48
CA GLY A 78 0.89 -3.41 -6.84
C GLY A 78 -0.27 -3.65 -7.78
N GLN A 79 -0.55 -4.93 -7.98
CA GLN A 79 -1.35 -5.47 -9.07
C GLN A 79 -2.12 -6.66 -8.52
N HIS A 80 -3.43 -6.50 -8.37
CA HIS A 80 -4.35 -7.53 -7.93
C HIS A 80 -4.99 -8.18 -9.14
N PHE A 81 -5.11 -9.50 -9.11
CA PHE A 81 -5.71 -10.30 -10.17
C PHE A 81 -6.44 -11.49 -9.60
N GLY A 82 -7.44 -11.98 -10.32
CA GLY A 82 -8.14 -13.20 -9.95
C GLY A 82 -7.49 -14.46 -10.53
N PHE A 83 -7.63 -15.59 -9.87
CA PHE A 83 -7.47 -16.93 -10.45
C PHE A 83 -8.84 -17.50 -10.82
N GLN A 84 -8.90 -18.40 -11.81
CA GLN A 84 -10.16 -18.99 -12.28
C GLN A 84 -10.81 -19.96 -11.27
N ASN A 85 -10.12 -20.34 -10.19
CA ASN A 85 -10.67 -21.00 -9.00
C ASN A 85 -11.31 -20.03 -7.98
N TRP A 86 -11.53 -18.77 -8.37
CA TRP A 86 -12.10 -17.67 -7.56
C TRP A 86 -11.21 -17.12 -6.44
N GLN A 87 -10.00 -17.64 -6.27
CA GLN A 87 -9.01 -17.03 -5.38
C GLN A 87 -8.40 -15.76 -6.02
N ASN A 88 -7.65 -15.01 -5.23
CA ASN A 88 -7.02 -13.77 -5.64
C ASN A 88 -5.50 -13.85 -5.49
N GLY A 89 -4.79 -13.08 -6.32
CA GLY A 89 -3.35 -12.90 -6.27
C GLY A 89 -2.97 -11.43 -6.21
N TYR A 90 -1.73 -11.19 -5.81
CA TYR A 90 -1.11 -9.88 -5.78
C TYR A 90 0.34 -9.99 -6.24
N ILE A 91 0.81 -9.03 -7.05
CA ILE A 91 2.24 -8.75 -7.19
C ILE A 91 2.48 -7.25 -7.00
N GLY A 92 3.53 -6.86 -6.29
CA GLY A 92 3.80 -5.45 -6.05
C GLY A 92 5.20 -5.13 -5.55
N LEU A 93 5.49 -3.85 -5.47
CA LEU A 93 6.64 -3.27 -4.80
C LEU A 93 6.20 -2.68 -3.46
N GLU A 94 6.96 -3.00 -2.42
CA GLU A 94 6.91 -2.33 -1.13
C GLU A 94 8.20 -1.50 -1.00
N ILE A 95 8.07 -0.18 -0.90
CA ILE A 95 9.17 0.78 -0.87
C ILE A 95 9.16 1.52 0.47
N GLU A 96 10.29 1.51 1.16
CA GLU A 96 10.41 2.08 2.51
C GLU A 96 11.80 2.67 2.75
N ARG A 97 11.94 3.33 3.90
CA ARG A 97 13.22 3.81 4.41
C ARG A 97 13.52 3.12 5.74
N PRO A 98 14.58 2.30 5.86
CA PRO A 98 14.81 1.49 7.07
C PRO A 98 15.17 2.30 8.33
N THR A 99 15.62 3.53 8.15
CA THR A 99 15.91 4.55 9.19
C THR A 99 15.52 5.92 8.62
N ALA A 100 15.39 6.98 9.44
CA ALA A 100 14.99 8.31 8.95
C ALA A 100 15.93 8.87 7.85
N ASP A 101 17.23 8.63 7.99
CA ASP A 101 18.27 9.10 7.05
C ASP A 101 18.76 8.00 6.08
N GLY A 102 18.19 6.79 6.16
CA GLY A 102 18.60 5.64 5.36
C GLY A 102 18.26 5.79 3.87
N PRO A 103 18.85 4.95 3.00
CA PRO A 103 18.47 4.91 1.59
C PRO A 103 17.02 4.43 1.43
N LEU A 104 16.40 4.79 0.30
CA LEU A 104 15.16 4.14 -0.12
C LEU A 104 15.49 2.73 -0.59
N VAL A 105 14.82 1.74 0.00
CA VAL A 105 14.90 0.33 -0.39
C VAL A 105 13.54 -0.13 -0.86
N ALA A 106 13.53 -1.09 -1.77
CA ALA A 106 12.33 -1.78 -2.17
C ALA A 106 12.50 -3.29 -2.02
N ARG A 107 11.40 -3.98 -1.75
CA ARG A 107 11.27 -5.42 -1.99
C ARG A 107 10.09 -5.67 -2.91
N THR A 108 10.17 -6.75 -3.67
CA THR A 108 9.01 -7.22 -4.44
C THR A 108 8.26 -8.26 -3.63
N VAL A 109 6.94 -8.26 -3.75
CA VAL A 109 6.04 -9.18 -3.05
C VAL A 109 5.14 -9.87 -4.07
N PHE A 110 4.99 -11.18 -3.97
CA PHE A 110 4.01 -11.96 -4.72
C PHE A 110 3.19 -12.79 -3.73
N SER A 111 1.86 -12.67 -3.77
CA SER A 111 0.94 -13.31 -2.81
C SER A 111 -0.18 -14.04 -3.52
N TYR A 112 -0.68 -15.07 -2.83
CA TYR A 112 -1.88 -15.82 -3.19
C TYR A 112 -2.74 -16.03 -1.96
N PHE A 113 -4.01 -15.66 -2.07
CA PHE A 113 -4.96 -15.60 -0.96
C PHE A 113 -5.94 -16.78 -0.99
N GLY A 114 -5.44 -17.99 -1.23
CA GLY A 114 -6.23 -19.23 -1.27
C GLY A 114 -5.61 -20.35 -0.43
N PRO A 115 -6.41 -21.30 0.08
CA PRO A 115 -5.94 -22.41 0.93
C PRO A 115 -5.40 -23.62 0.13
N ASP A 116 -5.66 -23.67 -1.17
CA ASP A 116 -5.48 -24.79 -2.09
C ASP A 116 -4.05 -24.91 -2.65
N ILE A 117 -3.08 -24.84 -1.74
CA ILE A 117 -1.65 -24.83 -2.05
C ILE A 117 -1.05 -26.22 -1.85
N GLN A 118 -0.42 -26.77 -2.89
CA GLN A 118 0.33 -28.04 -2.83
C GLN A 118 1.75 -27.83 -2.29
N TYR A 119 2.42 -26.78 -2.78
CA TYR A 119 3.80 -26.45 -2.47
C TYR A 119 4.00 -24.94 -2.59
N ALA A 120 4.97 -24.38 -1.87
CA ALA A 120 5.36 -22.98 -2.05
C ALA A 120 6.81 -22.79 -1.58
N GLY A 121 7.58 -22.01 -2.34
CA GLY A 121 8.90 -21.53 -1.91
C GLY A 121 8.83 -20.30 -0.99
N CYS A 122 7.73 -20.15 -0.25
CA CYS A 122 7.25 -18.87 0.30
C CYS A 122 6.64 -19.06 1.70
N GLY A 123 6.40 -17.97 2.44
CA GLY A 123 5.87 -18.03 3.81
C GLY A 123 4.36 -17.83 3.89
N PRO A 124 3.68 -18.28 4.95
CA PRO A 124 2.25 -18.05 5.15
C PRO A 124 1.92 -16.56 5.36
N ILE A 125 0.71 -16.17 4.96
CA ILE A 125 0.17 -14.83 5.21
C ILE A 125 -0.28 -14.74 6.67
N ASN A 126 0.39 -13.89 7.45
CA ASN A 126 0.06 -13.66 8.86
C ASN A 126 0.26 -12.17 9.23
N PRO A 127 -0.74 -11.50 9.84
CA PRO A 127 -2.13 -11.93 9.99
C PRO A 127 -2.86 -11.86 8.63
N GLY A 128 -3.85 -12.73 8.42
CA GLY A 128 -4.67 -12.70 7.19
C GLY A 128 -5.58 -13.92 7.01
N PRO A 129 -6.36 -13.96 5.92
CA PRO A 129 -7.36 -15.00 5.63
C PRO A 129 -6.77 -16.36 5.17
N GLY A 130 -5.49 -16.61 5.43
CA GLY A 130 -4.72 -17.71 4.85
C GLY A 130 -4.08 -17.37 3.50
N GLY A 131 -3.38 -18.34 2.94
CA GLY A 131 -2.58 -18.18 1.72
C GLY A 131 -1.07 -18.00 1.98
N MET A 132 -0.30 -17.75 0.92
CA MET A 132 1.16 -17.64 0.96
C MET A 132 1.66 -16.37 0.28
N THR A 133 2.74 -15.80 0.80
CA THR A 133 3.45 -14.64 0.26
C THR A 133 4.94 -14.91 0.12
N CYS A 134 5.43 -14.75 -1.09
CA CYS A 134 6.83 -14.69 -1.47
C CYS A 134 7.30 -13.24 -1.31
N ARG A 135 8.39 -13.01 -0.57
CA ARG A 135 9.04 -11.69 -0.46
C ARG A 135 10.45 -11.81 -1.01
N GLY A 136 10.76 -11.03 -2.03
CA GLY A 136 12.12 -10.92 -2.56
C GLY A 136 13.04 -10.20 -1.57
N GLU A 137 14.34 -10.33 -1.81
CA GLU A 137 15.36 -9.56 -1.08
C GLU A 137 15.17 -8.05 -1.26
N LEU A 138 15.65 -7.28 -0.29
CA LEU A 138 15.69 -5.82 -0.38
C LEU A 138 16.74 -5.39 -1.41
N PHE A 139 16.41 -4.38 -2.20
CA PHE A 139 17.33 -3.76 -3.16
C PHE A 139 17.20 -2.23 -3.13
N ASN A 140 18.24 -1.54 -3.59
CA ASN A 140 18.25 -0.07 -3.67
C ASN A 140 17.17 0.41 -4.65
N PHE A 141 16.23 1.21 -4.15
CA PHE A 141 15.17 1.77 -4.97
C PHE A 141 15.68 3.03 -5.70
N VAL A 142 15.29 3.19 -6.97
CA VAL A 142 15.70 4.33 -7.81
C VAL A 142 14.44 5.03 -8.34
N PRO A 143 14.14 6.27 -7.87
CA PRO A 143 13.04 7.07 -8.41
C PRO A 143 13.17 7.31 -9.93
N GLY A 144 12.04 7.40 -10.62
CA GLY A 144 11.96 7.59 -12.08
C GLY A 144 12.31 6.35 -12.91
N LYS A 145 12.80 5.27 -12.30
CA LYS A 145 13.10 4.01 -12.97
C LYS A 145 11.84 3.14 -13.11
N THR A 146 11.63 2.58 -14.30
CA THR A 146 10.57 1.59 -14.53
C THR A 146 11.01 0.20 -14.06
N TYR A 147 10.13 -0.45 -13.32
CA TYR A 147 10.23 -1.83 -12.88
C TYR A 147 9.07 -2.62 -13.50
N THR A 148 9.33 -3.79 -14.08
CA THR A 148 8.29 -4.63 -14.67
C THR A 148 8.02 -5.82 -13.75
N LEU A 149 6.85 -5.81 -13.11
CA LEU A 149 6.38 -6.90 -12.26
C LEU A 149 5.76 -7.98 -13.13
N ARG A 150 6.29 -9.21 -13.09
CA ARG A 150 5.81 -10.33 -13.90
C ARG A 150 5.23 -11.43 -13.02
N VAL A 151 4.07 -11.93 -13.40
CA VAL A 151 3.47 -13.15 -12.85
C VAL A 151 3.27 -14.13 -14.00
N GLU A 152 3.81 -15.34 -13.87
CA GLU A 152 3.79 -16.34 -14.95
C GLU A 152 3.51 -17.74 -14.39
N GLN A 153 2.61 -18.47 -15.03
CA GLN A 153 2.40 -19.89 -14.78
C GLN A 153 3.49 -20.68 -15.51
N MET A 154 4.27 -21.45 -14.75
CA MET A 154 5.25 -22.41 -15.23
C MET A 154 4.68 -23.82 -15.09
N GLY A 155 4.79 -24.62 -16.15
CA GLY A 155 4.10 -25.91 -16.21
C GLY A 155 2.58 -25.72 -16.13
N SER A 156 1.88 -26.63 -15.45
CA SER A 156 0.41 -26.64 -15.39
C SER A 156 -0.20 -25.93 -14.18
N ASN A 157 0.55 -25.73 -13.09
CA ASN A 157 0.02 -25.18 -11.84
C ASN A 157 1.00 -24.42 -10.93
N TYR A 158 2.26 -24.23 -11.35
CA TYR A 158 3.20 -23.42 -10.57
C TYR A 158 3.11 -21.95 -11.01
N TRP A 159 2.75 -21.06 -10.11
CA TRP A 159 2.70 -19.62 -10.34
C TRP A 159 3.92 -18.92 -9.75
N HIS A 160 4.67 -18.25 -10.61
CA HIS A 160 5.94 -17.60 -10.33
C HIS A 160 5.80 -16.08 -10.32
N GLY A 161 6.43 -15.43 -9.34
CA GLY A 161 6.59 -13.98 -9.30
C GLY A 161 8.02 -13.57 -9.66
N ALA A 162 8.16 -12.55 -10.50
CA ALA A 162 9.46 -11.96 -10.83
C ALA A 162 9.37 -10.43 -10.95
N ILE A 163 10.52 -9.77 -10.80
CA ILE A 163 10.70 -8.36 -11.14
C ILE A 163 11.82 -8.22 -12.16
N ASP A 164 11.56 -7.53 -13.26
CA ASP A 164 12.61 -7.01 -14.11
C ASP A 164 12.88 -5.55 -13.76
N ASP A 165 14.13 -5.25 -13.44
CA ASP A 165 14.61 -3.90 -13.17
C ASP A 165 15.73 -3.48 -14.15
N GLY A 166 15.99 -4.26 -15.20
CA GLY A 166 17.00 -3.96 -16.22
C GLY A 166 18.45 -3.93 -15.74
N THR A 167 18.76 -4.22 -14.46
CA THR A 167 20.15 -4.15 -13.95
C THR A 167 20.93 -5.45 -14.11
N THR A 168 20.22 -6.58 -13.98
CA THR A 168 20.83 -7.92 -13.93
C THR A 168 20.80 -8.66 -15.27
N GLY A 169 20.27 -8.04 -16.34
CA GLY A 169 20.04 -8.69 -17.64
C GLY A 169 18.97 -9.78 -17.66
N TYR A 170 18.53 -10.23 -16.47
CA TYR A 170 17.49 -11.23 -16.26
C TYR A 170 16.56 -10.80 -15.11
N PRO A 171 15.25 -11.10 -15.17
CA PRO A 171 14.32 -10.82 -14.09
C PRO A 171 14.70 -11.54 -12.78
N ARG A 172 14.67 -10.82 -11.67
CA ARG A 172 14.90 -11.38 -10.33
C ARG A 172 13.68 -12.19 -9.91
N SER A 173 13.89 -13.47 -9.64
CA SER A 173 12.87 -14.41 -9.17
C SER A 173 12.53 -14.17 -7.69
N LEU A 174 11.24 -14.10 -7.35
CA LEU A 174 10.76 -14.12 -5.96
C LEU A 174 10.52 -15.55 -5.45
N GLY A 175 10.55 -16.54 -6.34
CA GLY A 175 9.93 -17.84 -6.12
C GLY A 175 8.45 -17.83 -6.49
N GLY A 176 7.69 -18.74 -5.90
CA GLY A 176 6.33 -19.01 -6.33
C GLY A 176 5.65 -20.14 -5.57
N ILE A 177 4.44 -20.42 -6.01
CA ILE A 177 3.48 -21.33 -5.38
C ILE A 177 3.01 -22.37 -6.38
N GLN A 178 2.65 -23.55 -5.92
CA GLN A 178 1.94 -24.57 -6.68
C GLN A 178 0.53 -24.68 -6.12
N ILE A 179 -0.47 -24.35 -6.93
CA ILE A 179 -1.89 -24.55 -6.59
C ILE A 179 -2.35 -25.94 -7.07
N TRP A 180 -3.50 -26.46 -6.63
CA TRP A 180 -3.97 -27.75 -7.17
C TRP A 180 -4.22 -27.68 -8.69
N ASN A 181 -3.86 -28.74 -9.41
CA ASN A 181 -3.67 -28.70 -10.88
C ASN A 181 -4.96 -28.39 -11.66
N GLU A 182 -6.11 -28.70 -11.06
CA GLU A 182 -7.45 -28.44 -11.59
C GLU A 182 -7.88 -26.96 -11.49
N LEU A 183 -7.11 -26.13 -10.78
CA LEU A 183 -7.51 -24.80 -10.28
C LEU A 183 -6.97 -23.61 -11.09
N ARG A 184 -6.55 -23.91 -12.32
CA ARG A 184 -6.67 -23.05 -13.52
C ARG A 184 -5.80 -21.78 -13.58
N LEU A 185 -5.99 -21.09 -14.70
CA LEU A 185 -5.30 -19.88 -15.15
C LEU A 185 -5.79 -18.62 -14.42
N ALA A 186 -5.11 -17.49 -14.64
CA ALA A 186 -5.58 -16.21 -14.12
C ALA A 186 -6.80 -15.71 -14.91
N ARG A 187 -7.72 -15.02 -14.22
CA ARG A 187 -8.85 -14.32 -14.81
C ARG A 187 -8.34 -13.12 -15.63
N PRO A 188 -9.01 -12.74 -16.73
CA PRO A 188 -8.58 -11.64 -17.60
C PRO A 188 -8.82 -10.24 -17.02
N PHE A 189 -8.99 -10.09 -15.70
CA PHE A 189 -9.28 -8.79 -15.09
C PHE A 189 -8.71 -8.70 -13.68
N GLY A 190 -8.52 -7.46 -13.23
CA GLY A 190 -7.96 -7.12 -11.95
C GLY A 190 -7.86 -5.61 -11.79
N TYR A 191 -7.02 -5.17 -10.85
CA TYR A 191 -6.73 -3.75 -10.66
C TYR A 191 -5.28 -3.50 -10.27
N GLN A 192 -4.76 -2.35 -10.65
CA GLN A 192 -3.50 -1.80 -10.16
C GLN A 192 -3.81 -1.00 -8.89
N SER A 193 -2.93 -0.93 -7.90
CA SER A 193 -3.16 -0.14 -6.69
C SER A 193 -1.93 0.64 -6.22
N VAL A 194 -2.19 1.77 -5.55
CA VAL A 194 -1.20 2.65 -4.92
C VAL A 194 -1.72 3.02 -3.53
N GLY A 195 -0.91 2.82 -2.49
CA GLY A 195 -1.35 3.05 -1.12
C GLY A 195 -0.24 3.02 -0.07
N TYR A 196 -0.58 3.40 1.15
CA TYR A 196 0.29 3.37 2.32
C TYR A 196 -0.30 2.45 3.38
N TYR A 197 0.45 1.43 3.77
CA TYR A 197 0.02 0.46 4.80
C TYR A 197 0.66 0.72 6.18
N GLY A 198 1.51 1.75 6.26
CA GLY A 198 2.03 2.29 7.50
C GLY A 198 1.02 3.08 8.30
N ALA A 199 1.11 2.99 9.62
CA ALA A 199 0.43 3.92 10.51
C ALA A 199 1.03 5.34 10.36
N SER A 200 0.17 6.34 10.22
CA SER A 200 0.51 7.77 10.21
C SER A 200 -0.23 8.46 11.36
N GLY A 201 0.32 9.52 11.97
CA GLY A 201 -0.34 10.20 13.09
C GLY A 201 -1.64 10.89 12.69
N SER A 202 -1.76 11.30 11.43
CA SER A 202 -2.96 11.85 10.81
C SER A 202 -2.93 11.67 9.27
N CYS A 203 -4.07 11.89 8.61
CA CYS A 203 -4.11 11.87 7.14
C CYS A 203 -3.26 12.99 6.49
N ALA A 204 -3.02 14.11 7.19
CA ALA A 204 -2.17 15.19 6.70
C ALA A 204 -0.67 14.83 6.65
N GLU A 205 -0.27 13.79 7.40
CA GLU A 205 1.11 13.29 7.44
C GLU A 205 1.41 12.23 6.37
N VAL A 206 0.39 11.73 5.67
CA VAL A 206 0.55 10.69 4.64
C VAL A 206 1.52 11.19 3.57
N PRO A 207 2.68 10.53 3.38
CA PRO A 207 3.70 11.03 2.47
C PRO A 207 3.18 11.12 1.03
N ARG A 208 3.68 12.11 0.29
CA ARG A 208 3.34 12.26 -1.11
C ARG A 208 4.05 11.20 -1.96
N ALA A 209 3.37 10.64 -2.95
CA ALA A 209 4.02 9.86 -4.00
C ALA A 209 3.38 10.12 -5.37
N ARG A 210 4.19 9.97 -6.43
CA ARG A 210 3.75 10.03 -7.82
C ARG A 210 4.20 8.77 -8.55
N VAL A 211 3.24 8.06 -9.10
CA VAL A 211 3.41 6.73 -9.66
C VAL A 211 2.82 6.69 -11.06
N ARG A 212 3.63 6.36 -12.06
CA ARG A 212 3.13 5.96 -13.39
C ARG A 212 2.87 4.46 -13.39
N LEU A 213 1.59 4.10 -13.51
CA LEU A 213 1.13 2.74 -13.71
C LEU A 213 0.95 2.56 -15.22
N GLY A 214 1.84 1.78 -15.84
CA GLY A 214 1.77 1.54 -17.26
C GLY A 214 0.73 0.47 -17.61
N THR A 215 0.23 0.54 -18.85
CA THR A 215 -0.65 -0.46 -19.44
C THR A 215 0.02 -1.84 -19.35
N PRO A 216 -0.62 -2.85 -18.74
CA PRO A 216 -0.01 -4.16 -18.62
C PRO A 216 0.20 -4.83 -19.99
N THR A 217 0.88 -5.97 -19.99
CA THR A 217 0.81 -6.94 -21.08
C THR A 217 0.43 -8.30 -20.51
N SER A 218 -0.18 -9.14 -21.34
CA SER A 218 -0.73 -10.41 -20.92
C SER A 218 -0.64 -11.45 -22.03
N VAL A 219 -0.54 -12.73 -21.68
CA VAL A 219 -0.49 -13.84 -22.66
C VAL A 219 -1.49 -14.94 -22.28
N GLY A 220 -2.38 -15.26 -23.21
CA GLY A 220 -3.40 -16.31 -23.07
C GLY A 220 -2.99 -17.64 -23.72
N PRO A 221 -3.70 -18.76 -23.41
CA PRO A 221 -3.45 -20.07 -24.03
C PRO A 221 -3.62 -20.07 -25.55
N GLY A 222 -2.67 -20.70 -26.24
CA GLY A 222 -2.61 -20.79 -27.70
C GLY A 222 -1.47 -19.93 -28.28
N SER A 223 -0.36 -20.59 -28.63
CA SER A 223 0.82 -20.13 -29.41
C SER A 223 1.29 -18.66 -29.25
N GLY A 224 1.06 -18.01 -28.10
CA GLY A 224 1.61 -16.69 -27.77
C GLY A 224 0.70 -15.47 -28.04
N PHE A 225 -0.63 -15.62 -28.00
CA PHE A 225 -1.53 -14.47 -28.17
C PHE A 225 -1.36 -13.42 -27.05
N THR A 226 -0.65 -12.35 -27.39
CA THR A 226 -0.25 -11.28 -26.47
C THR A 226 -1.17 -10.07 -26.62
N GLY A 227 -1.74 -9.61 -25.52
CA GLY A 227 -2.65 -8.46 -25.48
C GLY A 227 -2.20 -7.40 -24.47
N LYS A 228 -2.55 -6.14 -24.74
CA LYS A 228 -2.52 -5.04 -23.78
C LYS A 228 -3.89 -4.94 -23.11
N PRO A 229 -4.02 -5.09 -21.77
CA PRO A 229 -5.27 -4.81 -21.08
C PRO A 229 -5.67 -3.34 -21.19
N VAL A 230 -6.97 -3.07 -21.26
CA VAL A 230 -7.49 -1.70 -21.27
C VAL A 230 -7.66 -1.22 -19.82
N LEU A 231 -7.15 -0.04 -19.49
CA LEU A 231 -7.43 0.62 -18.20
C LEU A 231 -8.85 1.21 -18.25
N VAL A 232 -9.68 0.88 -17.28
CA VAL A 232 -11.13 1.17 -17.31
C VAL A 232 -11.46 2.45 -16.55
N ALA A 233 -11.25 2.47 -15.24
CA ALA A 233 -11.58 3.62 -14.40
C ALA A 233 -10.77 3.60 -13.08
N PRO A 234 -10.51 4.77 -12.48
CA PRO A 234 -9.99 4.85 -11.12
C PRO A 234 -11.10 4.63 -10.07
N ARG A 235 -10.81 3.80 -9.07
CA ARG A 235 -11.59 3.60 -7.84
C ARG A 235 -10.77 4.12 -6.64
N ARG A 236 -11.45 4.54 -5.58
CA ARG A 236 -10.85 5.00 -4.31
C ARG A 236 -11.43 4.15 -3.18
N PRO A 237 -10.86 2.97 -2.89
CA PRO A 237 -11.49 1.98 -2.03
C PRO A 237 -11.38 2.33 -0.54
N SER A 238 -10.28 2.98 -0.12
CA SER A 238 -10.13 3.47 1.24
C SER A 238 -10.77 4.83 1.39
N LEU A 239 -11.72 4.92 2.33
CA LEU A 239 -12.33 6.19 2.73
C LEU A 239 -11.58 6.87 3.89
N THR A 240 -10.61 6.17 4.52
CA THR A 240 -9.92 6.62 5.75
C THR A 240 -9.30 8.01 5.64
N CYS A 241 -8.73 8.35 4.49
CA CYS A 241 -8.17 9.67 4.19
C CYS A 241 -8.81 10.35 2.97
N PHE A 242 -10.01 9.94 2.59
CA PHE A 242 -10.71 10.53 1.45
C PHE A 242 -10.99 12.03 1.68
N GLY A 243 -10.62 12.86 0.72
CA GLY A 243 -10.72 14.33 0.82
C GLY A 243 -9.62 15.01 1.67
N ALA A 244 -8.83 14.24 2.44
CA ALA A 244 -7.72 14.77 3.25
C ALA A 244 -6.34 14.67 2.56
N VAL A 245 -6.23 13.84 1.50
CA VAL A 245 -5.01 13.66 0.70
C VAL A 245 -5.34 13.74 -0.79
N ALA A 246 -4.33 14.10 -1.61
CA ALA A 246 -4.40 13.95 -3.06
C ALA A 246 -4.66 12.48 -3.41
N ASN A 247 -5.50 12.24 -4.41
CA ASN A 247 -5.89 10.92 -4.91
C ASN A 247 -6.19 11.04 -6.41
N ASP A 248 -5.26 11.67 -7.13
CA ASP A 248 -5.44 12.15 -8.49
C ASP A 248 -4.93 11.13 -9.50
N VAL A 249 -5.64 11.01 -10.63
CA VAL A 249 -5.33 10.08 -11.71
C VAL A 249 -5.45 10.83 -13.04
N VAL A 250 -4.37 10.85 -13.80
CA VAL A 250 -4.29 11.51 -15.10
C VAL A 250 -3.83 10.49 -16.14
N ALA A 251 -4.53 10.41 -17.27
CA ALA A 251 -4.11 9.56 -18.39
C ALA A 251 -2.77 10.07 -18.98
N VAL A 252 -1.86 9.16 -19.26
CA VAL A 252 -0.55 9.44 -19.89
C VAL A 252 -0.28 8.44 -21.01
N PRO A 253 0.70 8.66 -21.91
CA PRO A 253 1.08 7.65 -22.89
C PRO A 253 1.38 6.29 -22.22
N ASP A 254 0.78 5.24 -22.77
CA ASP A 254 0.87 3.86 -22.26
C ASP A 254 0.56 3.70 -20.75
N GLY A 255 -0.34 4.49 -20.15
CA GLY A 255 -0.75 4.28 -18.76
C GLY A 255 -1.53 5.40 -18.08
N VAL A 256 -1.43 5.47 -16.75
CA VAL A 256 -1.92 6.57 -15.91
C VAL A 256 -0.84 7.05 -14.94
N SER A 257 -0.79 8.36 -14.69
CA SER A 257 -0.05 8.97 -13.59
C SER A 257 -0.98 9.13 -12.40
N VAL A 258 -0.63 8.51 -11.28
CA VAL A 258 -1.34 8.57 -10.00
C VAL A 258 -0.54 9.44 -9.03
N THR A 259 -1.21 10.38 -8.36
CA THR A 259 -0.62 11.15 -7.24
C THR A 259 -1.42 10.86 -5.98
N VAL A 260 -0.71 10.43 -4.92
CA VAL A 260 -1.30 10.16 -3.59
C VAL A 260 -0.59 10.94 -2.48
N GLY A 261 -1.29 11.14 -1.36
CA GLY A 261 -0.72 11.71 -0.14
C GLY A 261 -0.82 13.24 -0.07
N ARG A 262 -0.01 13.86 0.79
CA ARG A 262 -0.10 15.31 1.06
C ARG A 262 0.11 16.19 -0.20
N GLY A 263 -0.61 17.30 -0.23
CA GLY A 263 -0.63 18.33 -1.28
C GLY A 263 0.72 19.01 -1.50
#